data_AF-A0A653H1B5-F1
#
_entry.id   AF-A0A653H1B5-F1
#
_cell.length_a   1.000
_cell.length_b   1.000
_cell.length_c   1.000
_cell.angle_alpha   90.00
_cell.angle_beta   90.00
_cell.angle_gamma   90.00
#
_symmetry.space_group_name_H-M   'P 1'
#
loop_
_entity.id
_entity.type
_entity.pdbx_description
1 polymer ?
#
loop_
_entity_poly.entity_id
_entity_poly.type
_entity_poly.pdbx_seq_one_letter_code
_entity_poly.pdbx_strand_id
1 'polypeptide(L)'
;MNENIKILYIHGFHIFGESKKKKLFEKVVGKNNLLTIKLNTKRYISLFILLFLFMTCVMSFNTYIAYRFSPTSFFVIMILFSIVVLVIIYFIGSNLALYYITKNSIRQAEQKLELHNPDIVIGIYFGAVIAMNLNYKNGKKPLILVSPSVKIFQKFTHNEKADLSLFPYVIIVNGSKDKTTTLKTCNELISTAHLGNGRVEVVDDNHSYSKIKGSDIRSWMKEVIYKPSTCVLDVARKLKDESLGHKIIINENSYSEFSALENENKETETLL
;
A
#
# COMPACT_ATOMS: atom_id res chain seq x y z
N MET A 1 -12.84 -23.19 -8.16
CA MET A 1 -11.54 -22.75 -8.74
C MET A 1 -10.45 -23.30 -7.85
N ASN A 2 -9.83 -24.40 -8.27
CA ASN A 2 -8.67 -25.02 -7.62
C ASN A 2 -7.39 -24.58 -8.34
N GLU A 3 -7.22 -23.28 -8.57
CA GLU A 3 -5.94 -22.77 -9.03
C GLU A 3 -5.06 -22.54 -7.81
N ASN A 4 -3.85 -23.09 -7.84
CA ASN A 4 -2.90 -23.05 -6.75
C ASN A 4 -2.18 -21.69 -6.72
N ILE A 5 -2.96 -20.61 -6.53
CA ILE A 5 -2.49 -19.23 -6.59
C ILE A 5 -1.69 -18.91 -5.33
N LYS A 6 -0.40 -18.60 -5.49
CA LYS A 6 0.49 -18.19 -4.40
C LYS A 6 0.34 -16.70 -4.13
N ILE A 7 0.11 -16.36 -2.87
CA ILE A 7 -0.12 -14.97 -2.45
C ILE A 7 0.87 -14.58 -1.38
N LEU A 8 1.57 -13.47 -1.64
CA LEU A 8 2.31 -12.76 -0.60
C LEU A 8 1.40 -11.71 0.04
N TYR A 9 1.07 -11.93 1.30
CA TYR A 9 0.25 -11.02 2.09
C TYR A 9 1.11 -10.19 3.04
N ILE A 10 1.09 -8.87 2.82
CA ILE A 10 1.82 -7.87 3.60
C ILE A 10 0.82 -7.14 4.48
N HIS A 11 0.89 -7.41 5.78
CA HIS A 11 -0.01 -6.81 6.75
C HIS A 11 0.34 -5.34 7.04
N GLY A 12 -0.62 -4.64 7.64
CA GLY A 12 -0.48 -3.22 7.99
C GLY A 12 0.24 -2.99 9.31
N PHE A 13 0.26 -1.73 9.73
CA PHE A 13 0.80 -1.29 11.02
C PHE A 13 -0.31 -1.31 12.08
N HIS A 14 -0.94 -2.46 12.34
CA HIS A 14 -1.99 -2.54 13.35
C HIS A 14 -1.72 -3.61 14.39
N ILE A 15 -1.66 -3.18 15.65
CA ILE A 15 -1.41 -4.03 16.83
C ILE A 15 -2.64 -4.91 17.15
N PHE A 16 -3.82 -4.59 16.61
CA PHE A 16 -5.10 -5.27 16.87
C PHE A 16 -5.90 -5.54 15.59
N GLY A 17 -6.50 -6.73 15.47
CA GLY A 17 -7.44 -7.09 14.40
C GLY A 17 -6.86 -7.83 13.18
N GLU A 18 -5.54 -7.93 13.04
CA GLU A 18 -4.88 -8.62 11.91
C GLU A 18 -5.24 -10.10 11.80
N SER A 19 -5.49 -10.77 12.93
CA SER A 19 -5.81 -12.19 12.96
C SER A 19 -7.12 -12.50 12.23
N LYS A 20 -8.11 -11.60 12.24
CA LYS A 20 -9.39 -11.81 11.55
C LYS A 20 -9.24 -11.71 10.04
N LYS A 21 -8.57 -10.66 9.55
CA LYS A 21 -8.33 -10.44 8.11
C LYS A 21 -7.43 -11.53 7.54
N LYS A 22 -6.32 -11.83 8.22
CA LYS A 22 -5.44 -12.94 7.85
C LYS A 22 -6.22 -14.26 7.74
N LYS A 23 -7.03 -14.61 8.74
CA LYS A 23 -7.87 -15.81 8.71
C LYS A 23 -8.86 -15.80 7.54
N LEU A 24 -9.36 -14.64 7.14
CA LEU A 24 -10.24 -14.52 5.98
C LEU A 24 -9.49 -14.87 4.68
N PHE A 25 -8.30 -14.33 4.46
CA PHE A 25 -7.45 -14.69 3.31
C PHE A 25 -7.02 -16.16 3.36
N GLU A 26 -6.63 -16.68 4.53
CA GLU A 26 -6.29 -18.10 4.70
C GLU A 26 -7.45 -19.03 4.35
N LYS A 27 -8.69 -18.66 4.71
CA LYS A 27 -9.90 -19.42 4.36
C LYS A 27 -10.21 -19.40 2.86
N VAL A 28 -9.83 -18.33 2.16
CA VAL A 28 -10.11 -18.18 0.72
C VAL A 28 -9.10 -18.93 -0.14
N VAL A 29 -7.82 -18.85 0.22
CA VAL A 29 -6.69 -19.27 -0.64
C VAL A 29 -6.07 -20.60 -0.18
N GLY A 30 -6.28 -20.95 1.09
CA GLY A 30 -5.61 -22.07 1.74
C GLY A 30 -4.30 -21.63 2.40
N LYS A 31 -4.00 -22.24 3.55
CA LYS A 31 -2.85 -21.89 4.39
C LYS A 31 -1.49 -22.03 3.69
N ASN A 32 -1.36 -23.02 2.80
CA ASN A 32 -0.10 -23.32 2.10
C ASN A 32 0.22 -22.30 1.00
N ASN A 33 -0.80 -21.60 0.51
CA ASN A 33 -0.71 -20.66 -0.59
C ASN A 33 -0.64 -19.20 -0.13
N LEU A 34 -0.72 -18.96 1.19
CA LEU A 34 -0.65 -17.65 1.78
C LEU A 34 0.64 -17.50 2.59
N LEU A 35 1.62 -16.77 2.04
CA LEU A 35 2.78 -16.35 2.82
C LEU A 35 2.52 -15.00 3.48
N THR A 36 2.47 -15.01 4.82
CA THR A 36 2.34 -13.77 5.60
C THR A 36 3.68 -13.27 6.10
N ILE A 37 3.95 -11.99 5.92
CA ILE A 37 5.18 -11.36 6.43
C ILE A 37 4.93 -10.88 7.85
N LYS A 38 5.50 -11.51 8.88
CA LYS A 38 5.50 -10.91 10.23
C LYS A 38 6.51 -9.76 10.27
N LEU A 39 6.03 -8.52 10.27
CA LEU A 39 6.89 -7.33 10.37
C LEU A 39 7.28 -7.11 11.84
N ASN A 40 8.58 -7.00 12.11
CA ASN A 40 9.14 -6.80 13.46
C ASN A 40 9.02 -5.34 13.95
N THR A 41 7.86 -4.71 13.74
CA THR A 41 7.64 -3.27 14.01
C THR A 41 7.60 -2.95 15.51
N LYS A 42 7.06 -3.86 16.32
CA LYS A 42 6.90 -3.67 17.77
C LYS A 42 8.20 -3.36 18.49
N ARG A 43 9.32 -3.98 18.08
CA ARG A 43 10.63 -3.78 18.70
C ARG A 43 11.11 -2.33 18.54
N TYR A 44 10.96 -1.76 17.36
CA TYR A 44 11.40 -0.39 17.08
C TYR A 44 10.53 0.64 17.80
N ILE A 45 9.20 0.44 17.80
CA ILE A 45 8.27 1.30 18.54
C ILE A 45 8.57 1.24 20.04
N SER A 46 8.74 0.02 20.59
CA SER A 46 9.03 -0.17 22.01
C SER A 46 10.36 0.48 22.41
N LEU A 47 11.40 0.37 21.57
CA LEU A 47 12.68 1.01 21.82
C LEU A 47 12.56 2.53 21.78
N PHE A 48 11.81 3.08 20.82
CA PHE A 48 11.55 4.51 20.73
C PHE A 48 10.80 5.04 21.97
N ILE A 49 9.74 4.34 22.41
CA ILE A 49 8.98 4.70 23.61
C ILE A 49 9.88 4.66 24.85
N LEU A 50 10.71 3.62 24.99
CA LEU A 50 11.62 3.48 26.12
C LEU A 50 12.65 4.63 26.17
N LEU A 51 13.25 4.98 25.03
CA LEU A 51 14.20 6.10 24.93
C LEU A 51 13.50 7.43 25.22
N PHE A 52 12.30 7.64 24.70
CA PHE A 52 11.53 8.86 24.95
C PHE A 52 11.14 9.01 26.43
N LEU A 53 10.71 7.91 27.06
CA LEU A 53 10.40 7.87 28.49
C LEU A 53 11.65 8.18 29.33
N PHE A 54 12.79 7.57 29.00
CA PHE A 54 14.07 7.84 29.66
C PHE A 54 14.43 9.33 29.59
N MET A 55 14.35 9.94 28.40
CA MET A 55 14.63 11.38 28.24
C MET A 55 13.66 12.25 29.04
N THR A 56 12.37 11.87 29.07
CA THR A 56 11.37 12.56 29.89
C THR A 56 11.71 12.50 31.37
N CYS A 57 12.12 11.34 31.88
CA CYS A 57 12.55 11.19 33.28
C CYS A 57 13.78 12.05 33.60
N VAL A 58 14.78 12.08 32.72
CA VAL A 58 15.98 12.92 32.89
C VAL A 58 15.61 14.41 32.92
N MET A 59 14.73 14.86 32.01
CA MET A 59 14.29 16.26 31.97
C MET A 59 13.46 16.64 33.20
N SER A 60 12.57 15.76 33.66
CA SER A 60 11.79 15.95 34.89
C SER A 60 12.71 16.03 36.12
N PHE A 61 13.73 15.19 36.19
CA PHE A 61 14.72 15.21 37.27
C PHE A 61 15.53 16.52 37.28
N ASN A 62 15.99 16.98 36.12
CA ASN A 62 16.68 18.26 36.00
C ASN A 62 15.78 19.44 36.38
N THR A 63 14.51 19.40 35.99
CA THR A 63 13.50 20.40 36.37
C THR A 63 13.28 20.43 37.88
N TYR A 64 13.25 19.25 38.53
CA TYR A 64 13.15 19.14 39.98
C TYR A 64 14.38 19.71 40.72
N ILE A 65 15.59 19.45 40.23
CA ILE A 65 16.82 20.05 40.78
C ILE A 65 16.77 21.57 40.65
N ALA A 66 16.39 22.10 39.48
CA ALA A 66 16.28 23.54 39.25
C ALA A 66 15.26 24.18 40.20
N TYR A 67 14.11 23.53 40.42
CA TYR A 67 13.10 23.98 41.38
C TYR A 67 13.65 24.09 42.81
N ARG A 68 14.48 23.13 43.25
CA ARG A 68 14.96 23.08 44.63
C ARG A 68 16.13 24.02 44.90
N PHE A 69 17.02 24.20 43.94
CA PHE A 69 18.34 24.81 44.17
C PHE A 69 18.60 26.08 43.35
N SER A 70 17.71 26.48 42.45
CA SER A 70 17.94 27.62 41.54
C SER A 70 16.92 28.75 41.73
N PRO A 71 17.24 29.98 41.28
CA PRO A 71 16.27 31.07 41.22
C PRO A 71 15.07 30.74 40.32
N THR A 72 13.93 31.37 40.59
CA THR A 72 12.68 31.14 39.83
C THR A 72 12.84 31.39 38.33
N SER A 73 13.66 32.37 37.93
CA SER A 73 13.94 32.65 36.52
C SER A 73 14.62 31.47 35.81
N PHE A 74 15.62 30.87 36.44
CA PHE A 74 16.31 29.69 35.90
C PHE A 74 15.38 28.48 35.80
N PHE A 75 14.55 28.25 36.82
CA PHE A 75 13.55 27.18 36.80
C PHE A 75 12.57 27.31 35.62
N VAL A 76 12.04 28.51 35.35
CA VAL A 76 11.13 28.75 34.22
C VAL A 76 11.83 28.50 32.88
N ILE A 77 13.07 28.97 32.73
CA ILE A 77 13.88 28.73 31.51
C ILE A 77 14.09 27.23 31.30
N MET A 78 14.39 26.47 32.36
CA MET A 78 14.59 25.03 32.29
C MET A 78 13.33 24.28 31.85
N ILE A 79 12.14 24.67 32.34
CA ILE A 79 10.88 24.07 31.87
C ILE A 79 10.68 24.28 30.37
N LEU A 80 10.83 25.53 29.90
CA LEU A 80 10.67 25.86 28.48
C LEU A 80 11.67 25.08 27.62
N PHE A 81 12.93 25.01 28.07
CA PHE A 81 13.97 24.25 27.39
C PHE A 81 13.63 22.76 27.33
N SER A 82 13.19 22.14 28.43
CA SER A 82 12.78 20.73 28.44
C SER A 82 11.63 20.44 27.49
N ILE A 83 10.62 21.32 27.40
CA ILE A 83 9.51 21.17 26.44
C ILE A 83 10.05 21.19 25.00
N VAL A 84 10.89 22.18 24.66
CA VAL A 84 11.47 22.31 23.31
C VAL A 84 12.30 21.06 22.95
N VAL A 85 13.16 20.60 23.86
CA VAL A 85 13.97 19.40 23.64
C VAL A 85 13.12 18.15 23.44
N LEU A 86 12.06 17.96 24.25
CA LEU A 86 11.16 16.82 24.10
C LEU A 86 10.41 16.83 22.75
N VAL A 87 9.97 18.01 22.29
CA VAL A 87 9.33 18.15 20.97
C VAL A 87 10.30 17.82 19.85
N ILE A 88 11.54 18.31 19.91
CA ILE A 88 12.59 18.02 18.91
C ILE A 88 12.89 16.53 18.86
N ILE A 89 13.13 15.90 20.02
CA ILE A 89 13.42 14.46 20.12
C ILE A 89 12.23 13.64 19.60
N TYR A 90 10.99 14.02 19.95
CA TYR A 90 9.80 13.34 19.45
C TYR A 90 9.71 13.40 17.93
N PHE A 91 9.92 14.57 17.33
CA PHE A 91 9.83 14.75 15.88
C PHE A 91 10.93 13.99 15.14
N ILE A 92 12.19 14.13 15.58
CA ILE A 92 13.32 13.44 14.95
C ILE A 92 13.20 11.92 15.15
N GLY A 93 12.95 11.50 16.39
CA GLY A 93 12.89 10.09 16.74
C GLY A 93 11.71 9.35 16.11
N SER A 94 10.54 9.99 15.98
CA SER A 94 9.39 9.38 15.30
C SER A 94 9.64 9.20 13.79
N ASN A 95 10.22 10.19 13.11
CA ASN A 95 10.59 10.07 11.70
C ASN A 95 11.68 9.01 11.49
N LEU A 96 12.70 8.96 12.36
CA LEU A 96 13.73 7.91 12.31
C LEU A 96 13.14 6.52 12.54
N ALA A 97 12.27 6.36 13.53
CA ALA A 97 11.61 5.09 13.82
C ALA A 97 10.81 4.62 12.60
N LEU A 98 10.01 5.50 11.98
CA LEU A 98 9.24 5.20 10.78
C LEU A 98 10.14 4.85 9.58
N TYR A 99 11.26 5.56 9.40
CA TYR A 99 12.26 5.26 8.37
C TYR A 99 12.84 3.85 8.53
N TYR A 100 13.34 3.52 9.73
CA TYR A 100 13.92 2.19 9.99
C TYR A 100 12.90 1.07 9.85
N ILE A 101 11.68 1.29 10.35
CA ILE A 101 10.56 0.36 10.22
C ILE A 101 10.27 0.10 8.74
N THR A 102 10.15 1.14 7.93
CA THR A 102 9.82 1.02 6.51
C THR A 102 10.91 0.28 5.76
N LYS A 103 12.17 0.70 5.91
CA LYS A 103 13.31 0.09 5.23
C LYS A 103 13.50 -1.39 5.61
N ASN A 104 13.39 -1.71 6.90
CA ASN A 104 13.53 -3.10 7.36
C ASN A 104 12.34 -3.97 6.93
N SER A 105 11.14 -3.39 6.82
CA SER A 105 9.95 -4.10 6.35
C SER A 105 10.02 -4.42 4.86
N ILE A 106 10.49 -3.47 4.04
CA ILE A 106 10.78 -3.70 2.61
C ILE A 106 11.79 -4.85 2.46
N ARG A 107 12.93 -4.78 3.17
CA ARG A 107 13.96 -5.83 3.09
C ARG A 107 13.42 -7.22 3.47
N GLN A 108 12.64 -7.32 4.53
CA GLN A 108 12.00 -8.59 4.93
C GLN A 108 10.99 -9.09 3.90
N ALA A 109 10.29 -8.17 3.24
CA ALA A 109 9.32 -8.50 2.22
C ALA A 109 9.97 -8.94 0.90
N GLU A 110 11.08 -8.31 0.50
CA GLU A 110 11.87 -8.70 -0.67
C GLU A 110 12.43 -10.11 -0.51
N GLN A 111 13.00 -10.44 0.66
CA GLN A 111 13.48 -11.80 0.93
C GLN A 111 12.38 -12.85 0.77
N LYS A 112 11.15 -12.54 1.22
CA LYS A 112 10.01 -13.45 1.12
C LYS A 112 9.41 -13.49 -0.29
N LEU A 113 9.45 -12.38 -1.00
CA LEU A 113 9.05 -12.29 -2.41
C LEU A 113 9.93 -13.21 -3.27
N GLU A 114 11.24 -13.17 -3.06
CA GLU A 114 12.21 -14.01 -3.78
C GLU A 114 12.02 -15.50 -3.47
N LEU A 115 11.86 -15.86 -2.19
CA LEU A 115 11.70 -17.27 -1.79
C LEU A 115 10.36 -17.88 -2.21
N HIS A 116 9.28 -17.10 -2.15
CA HIS A 116 7.92 -17.62 -2.40
C HIS A 116 7.49 -17.52 -3.86
N ASN A 117 8.05 -16.56 -4.61
CA ASN A 117 7.65 -16.19 -5.97
C ASN A 117 6.12 -16.17 -6.15
N PRO A 118 5.41 -15.25 -5.46
CA PRO A 118 3.96 -15.19 -5.49
C PRO A 118 3.43 -14.77 -6.86
N ASP A 119 2.21 -15.21 -7.16
CA ASP A 119 1.44 -14.77 -8.33
C ASP A 119 0.81 -13.40 -8.08
N ILE A 120 0.37 -13.13 -6.84
CA ILE A 120 -0.25 -11.86 -6.44
C ILE A 120 0.42 -11.35 -5.15
N VAL A 121 0.61 -10.02 -5.06
CA VAL A 121 0.97 -9.36 -3.80
C VAL A 121 -0.21 -8.57 -3.27
N ILE A 122 -0.60 -8.84 -2.02
CA ILE A 122 -1.69 -8.14 -1.34
C ILE A 122 -1.09 -7.34 -0.20
N GLY A 123 -1.31 -6.03 -0.21
CA GLY A 123 -0.84 -5.13 0.83
C GLY A 123 -2.00 -4.39 1.49
N ILE A 124 -2.00 -4.32 2.82
CA ILE A 124 -3.00 -3.55 3.58
C ILE A 124 -2.34 -2.37 4.29
N TYR A 125 -2.90 -1.17 4.14
CA TYR A 125 -2.46 0.04 4.83
C TYR A 125 -0.97 0.33 4.59
N PHE A 126 -0.14 0.22 5.63
CA PHE A 126 1.31 0.26 5.53
C PHE A 126 1.90 -0.83 4.62
N GLY A 127 1.33 -2.04 4.66
CA GLY A 127 1.73 -3.16 3.80
C GLY A 127 1.50 -2.89 2.32
N ALA A 128 0.52 -2.04 1.97
CA ALA A 128 0.31 -1.60 0.59
C ALA A 128 1.46 -0.72 0.10
N VAL A 129 1.95 0.19 0.95
CA VAL A 129 3.13 1.02 0.64
C VAL A 129 4.38 0.17 0.48
N ILE A 130 4.55 -0.84 1.35
CA ILE A 130 5.65 -1.80 1.20
C ILE A 130 5.54 -2.55 -0.14
N ALA A 131 4.37 -3.09 -0.47
CA ALA A 131 4.15 -3.85 -1.70
C ALA A 131 4.53 -3.06 -2.96
N MET A 132 4.14 -1.78 -3.04
CA MET A 132 4.48 -0.93 -4.18
C MET A 132 5.99 -0.67 -4.32
N ASN A 133 6.71 -0.66 -3.20
CA ASN A 133 8.13 -0.27 -3.14
C ASN A 133 9.08 -1.48 -3.01
N LEU A 134 8.62 -2.71 -3.25
CA LEU A 134 9.51 -3.86 -3.33
C LEU A 134 10.34 -3.83 -4.61
N ASN A 135 11.56 -4.35 -4.52
CA ASN A 135 12.36 -4.69 -5.68
C ASN A 135 11.94 -6.06 -6.25
N TYR A 136 11.22 -6.03 -7.37
CA TYR A 136 10.73 -7.23 -8.04
C TYR A 136 11.75 -7.73 -9.08
N LYS A 137 12.68 -8.61 -8.66
CA LYS A 137 13.69 -9.21 -9.56
C LYS A 137 13.06 -10.03 -10.70
N ASN A 138 11.97 -10.75 -10.40
CA ASN A 138 11.27 -11.63 -11.35
C ASN A 138 10.06 -10.96 -12.01
N GLY A 139 10.16 -9.67 -12.28
CA GLY A 139 9.07 -8.86 -12.84
C GLY A 139 8.01 -8.44 -11.81
N LYS A 140 7.41 -7.28 -12.04
CA LYS A 140 6.33 -6.73 -11.21
C LYS A 140 5.13 -7.69 -11.21
N LYS A 141 4.52 -7.88 -10.04
CA LYS A 141 3.36 -8.77 -9.86
C LYS A 141 2.07 -7.95 -9.75
N PRO A 142 0.91 -8.49 -10.14
CA PRO A 142 -0.38 -7.86 -9.88
C PRO A 142 -0.56 -7.54 -8.40
N LEU A 143 -1.19 -6.39 -8.13
CA LEU A 143 -1.35 -5.85 -6.77
C LEU A 143 -2.82 -5.75 -6.37
N ILE A 144 -3.09 -6.12 -5.12
CA ILE A 144 -4.33 -5.74 -4.43
C ILE A 144 -3.93 -4.89 -3.23
N LEU A 145 -4.26 -3.60 -3.27
CA LEU A 145 -3.89 -2.61 -2.28
C LEU A 145 -5.12 -2.20 -1.49
N VAL A 146 -5.21 -2.61 -0.23
CA VAL A 146 -6.32 -2.22 0.64
C VAL A 146 -5.91 -1.00 1.44
N SER A 147 -6.54 0.15 1.18
CA SER A 147 -6.37 1.39 1.95
C SER A 147 -4.93 1.94 2.00
N PRO A 148 -4.25 2.14 0.86
CA PRO A 148 -2.83 2.45 0.83
C PRO A 148 -2.49 3.80 1.50
N SER A 149 -1.67 3.77 2.56
CA SER A 149 -1.27 4.97 3.32
C SER A 149 -0.06 5.70 2.75
N VAL A 150 -0.16 6.06 1.48
CA VAL A 150 0.93 6.68 0.71
C VAL A 150 1.40 7.99 1.36
N LYS A 151 0.48 8.85 1.79
CA LYS A 151 0.79 10.16 2.39
C LYS A 151 1.67 10.07 3.64
N ILE A 152 1.52 9.01 4.43
CA ILE A 152 2.25 8.85 5.70
C ILE A 152 3.60 8.18 5.46
N PHE A 153 3.62 7.11 4.66
CA PHE A 153 4.76 6.19 4.61
C PHE A 153 5.62 6.30 3.36
N GLN A 154 5.14 6.86 2.24
CA GLN A 154 5.89 6.90 0.97
C GLN A 154 7.22 7.64 1.11
N LYS A 155 7.23 8.74 1.87
CA LYS A 155 8.45 9.54 2.15
C LYS A 155 9.58 8.78 2.86
N PHE A 156 9.29 7.59 3.39
CA PHE A 156 10.26 6.72 4.06
C PHE A 156 10.70 5.53 3.20
N THR A 157 10.28 5.49 1.94
CA THR A 157 10.66 4.45 0.97
C THR A 157 11.78 4.94 0.06
N HIS A 158 12.30 4.06 -0.79
CA HIS A 158 13.34 4.42 -1.76
C HIS A 158 12.84 5.37 -2.86
N ASN A 159 11.53 5.37 -3.14
CA ASN A 159 10.93 6.22 -4.15
C ASN A 159 10.22 7.40 -3.49
N GLU A 160 10.51 8.62 -3.93
CA GLU A 160 9.84 9.82 -3.38
C GLU A 160 8.34 9.85 -3.72
N LYS A 161 7.97 9.31 -4.88
CA LYS A 161 6.59 9.22 -5.36
C LYS A 161 6.18 7.77 -5.55
N ALA A 162 4.94 7.46 -5.18
CA ALA A 162 4.34 6.18 -5.52
C ALA A 162 3.97 6.18 -7.00
N ASP A 163 4.38 5.14 -7.71
CA ASP A 163 4.09 4.97 -9.13
C ASP A 163 3.60 3.55 -9.37
N LEU A 164 2.42 3.44 -9.98
CA LEU A 164 1.78 2.19 -10.34
C LEU A 164 1.97 1.80 -11.81
N SER A 165 2.60 2.64 -12.63
CA SER A 165 2.74 2.44 -14.08
C SER A 165 3.38 1.09 -14.44
N LEU A 166 4.39 0.67 -13.68
CA LEU A 166 5.16 -0.55 -13.95
C LEU A 166 4.44 -1.84 -13.54
N PHE A 167 3.29 -1.76 -12.87
CA PHE A 167 2.57 -2.95 -12.40
C PHE A 167 1.60 -3.45 -13.47
N PRO A 168 1.49 -4.78 -13.66
CA PRO A 168 0.68 -5.35 -14.74
C PRO A 168 -0.82 -5.10 -14.53
N TYR A 169 -1.29 -5.16 -13.27
CA TYR A 169 -2.65 -4.76 -12.92
C TYR A 169 -2.75 -4.44 -11.42
N VAL A 170 -3.51 -3.41 -11.05
CA VAL A 170 -3.66 -2.96 -9.66
C VAL A 170 -5.14 -2.73 -9.31
N ILE A 171 -5.60 -3.35 -8.23
CA ILE A 171 -6.87 -3.01 -7.59
C ILE A 171 -6.57 -2.25 -6.30
N ILE A 172 -7.07 -1.03 -6.17
CA ILE A 172 -7.06 -0.28 -4.91
C ILE A 172 -8.43 -0.42 -4.26
N VAL A 173 -8.51 -1.06 -3.11
CA VAL A 173 -9.75 -1.18 -2.34
C VAL A 173 -9.77 -0.09 -1.27
N ASN A 174 -10.81 0.75 -1.26
CA ASN A 174 -11.00 1.78 -0.24
C ASN A 174 -12.38 1.73 0.40
N GLY A 175 -12.47 2.17 1.66
CA GLY A 175 -13.74 2.27 2.37
C GLY A 175 -14.38 3.62 2.07
N SER A 176 -15.68 3.65 1.77
CA SER A 176 -16.42 4.89 1.54
C SER A 176 -16.38 5.85 2.75
N LYS A 177 -16.22 5.30 3.96
CA LYS A 177 -16.17 6.03 5.24
C LYS A 177 -14.75 6.10 5.81
N ASP A 178 -13.72 5.79 5.00
CA ASP A 178 -12.33 5.86 5.43
C ASP A 178 -11.85 7.32 5.50
N LYS A 179 -11.54 7.76 6.73
CA LYS A 179 -11.00 9.11 7.00
C LYS A 179 -9.47 9.14 7.01
N THR A 180 -8.81 7.99 7.14
CA THR A 180 -7.35 7.88 7.18
C THR A 180 -6.79 7.89 5.77
N THR A 181 -7.34 7.05 4.90
CA THR A 181 -7.01 7.00 3.47
C THR A 181 -8.19 7.48 2.66
N THR A 182 -8.19 8.75 2.28
CA THR A 182 -9.30 9.35 1.53
C THR A 182 -9.39 8.80 0.11
N LEU A 183 -10.60 8.71 -0.44
CA LEU A 183 -10.84 8.29 -1.82
C LEU A 183 -10.05 9.15 -2.83
N LYS A 184 -9.92 10.46 -2.56
CA LYS A 184 -9.08 11.36 -3.35
C LYS A 184 -7.64 10.85 -3.47
N THR A 185 -7.04 10.40 -2.37
CA THR A 185 -5.67 9.86 -2.36
C THR A 185 -5.56 8.58 -3.18
N CYS A 186 -6.59 7.72 -3.13
CA CYS A 186 -6.63 6.51 -3.95
C CYS A 186 -6.80 6.81 -5.45
N ASN A 187 -7.60 7.82 -5.80
CA ASN A 187 -7.79 8.25 -7.19
C ASN A 187 -6.52 8.90 -7.76
N GLU A 188 -5.84 9.72 -6.96
CA GLU A 188 -4.52 10.25 -7.32
C GLU A 188 -3.52 9.11 -7.54
N LEU A 189 -3.52 8.09 -6.66
CA LEU A 189 -2.63 6.95 -6.81
C LEU A 189 -2.93 6.12 -8.06
N ILE A 190 -4.20 5.77 -8.33
CA ILE A 190 -4.55 4.96 -9.50
C ILE A 190 -4.27 5.67 -10.82
N SER A 191 -4.32 7.02 -10.84
CA SER A 191 -4.00 7.81 -12.04
C SER A 191 -2.54 7.68 -12.48
N THR A 192 -1.67 7.12 -11.63
CA THR A 192 -0.29 6.78 -12.02
C THR A 192 -0.18 5.46 -12.77
N ALA A 193 -1.19 4.59 -12.70
CA ALA A 193 -1.23 3.36 -13.47
C ALA A 193 -1.57 3.66 -14.94
N HIS A 194 -1.07 2.83 -15.86
CA HIS A 194 -1.51 2.90 -17.26
C HIS A 194 -3.02 2.65 -17.36
N LEU A 195 -3.67 3.33 -18.33
CA LEU A 195 -5.08 3.14 -18.64
C LEU A 195 -5.39 1.65 -18.85
N GLY A 196 -6.42 1.15 -18.17
CA GLY A 196 -6.80 -0.27 -18.22
C GLY A 196 -6.02 -1.18 -17.26
N ASN A 197 -4.89 -0.73 -16.68
CA ASN A 197 -4.07 -1.52 -15.76
C ASN A 197 -4.44 -1.34 -14.29
N GLY A 198 -5.60 -0.76 -13.99
CA GLY A 198 -6.09 -0.77 -12.63
C GLY A 198 -7.42 -0.06 -12.41
N ARG A 199 -7.96 -0.21 -11.21
CA ARG A 199 -9.19 0.45 -10.77
C ARG A 199 -9.22 0.66 -9.26
N VAL A 200 -10.10 1.57 -8.84
CA VAL A 200 -10.45 1.77 -7.43
C VAL A 200 -11.78 1.10 -7.15
N GLU A 201 -11.80 0.19 -6.18
CA GLU A 201 -13.00 -0.44 -5.62
C GLU A 201 -13.40 0.30 -4.35
N VAL A 202 -14.65 0.78 -4.30
CA VAL A 202 -15.20 1.45 -3.11
C VAL A 202 -16.16 0.52 -2.40
N VAL A 203 -15.84 0.18 -1.15
CA VAL A 203 -16.67 -0.67 -0.29
C VAL A 203 -17.37 0.19 0.75
N ASP A 204 -18.65 -0.06 1.06
CA ASP A 204 -19.35 0.63 2.16
C ASP A 204 -18.84 0.20 3.55
N ASP A 205 -17.62 0.58 3.89
CA ASP A 205 -16.96 0.29 5.15
C ASP A 205 -16.04 1.43 5.58
N ASN A 206 -15.51 1.33 6.79
CA ASN A 206 -14.45 2.20 7.31
C ASN A 206 -13.07 1.52 7.15
N HIS A 207 -12.03 2.17 7.69
CA HIS A 207 -10.64 1.69 7.67
C HIS A 207 -10.43 0.29 8.29
N SER A 208 -11.40 -0.20 9.07
CA SER A 208 -11.33 -1.53 9.68
C SER A 208 -11.64 -2.66 8.69
N TYR A 209 -12.34 -2.38 7.58
CA TYR A 209 -12.69 -3.36 6.55
C TYR A 209 -13.34 -4.64 7.10
N SER A 210 -14.18 -4.48 8.13
CA SER A 210 -14.87 -5.56 8.83
C SER A 210 -15.93 -6.28 7.98
N LYS A 211 -16.45 -5.61 6.95
CA LYS A 211 -17.52 -6.10 6.07
C LYS A 211 -17.02 -6.84 4.83
N ILE A 212 -15.70 -6.85 4.55
CA ILE A 212 -15.14 -7.59 3.42
C ILE A 212 -15.43 -9.08 3.59
N LYS A 213 -16.02 -9.69 2.57
CA LYS A 213 -16.32 -11.13 2.53
C LYS A 213 -15.27 -11.87 1.72
N GLY A 214 -15.21 -13.19 1.92
CA GLY A 214 -14.34 -14.06 1.14
C GLY A 214 -14.71 -14.13 -0.35
N SER A 215 -15.98 -13.86 -0.69
CA SER A 215 -16.43 -13.70 -2.08
C SER A 215 -15.72 -12.56 -2.80
N ASP A 216 -15.57 -11.43 -2.11
CA ASP A 216 -15.03 -10.20 -2.68
C ASP A 216 -13.53 -10.41 -2.95
N ILE A 217 -12.83 -11.00 -1.98
CA ILE A 217 -11.42 -11.39 -2.13
C ILE A 217 -11.24 -12.33 -3.32
N ARG A 218 -12.11 -13.34 -3.48
CA ARG A 218 -12.05 -14.26 -4.64
C ARG A 218 -12.27 -13.51 -5.94
N SER A 219 -13.23 -12.58 -5.99
CA SER A 219 -13.49 -11.78 -7.18
C SER A 219 -12.28 -10.93 -7.56
N TRP A 220 -11.69 -10.22 -6.61
CA TRP A 220 -10.48 -9.41 -6.84
C TRP A 220 -9.31 -10.26 -7.31
N MET A 221 -9.07 -11.42 -6.69
CA MET A 221 -7.99 -12.33 -7.10
C MET A 221 -8.16 -12.83 -8.53
N LYS A 222 -9.37 -13.23 -8.92
CA LYS A 222 -9.65 -13.65 -10.30
C LYS A 222 -9.35 -12.50 -11.26
N GLU A 223 -9.85 -11.31 -10.94
CA GLU A 223 -9.66 -10.15 -11.80
C GLU A 223 -8.18 -9.83 -12.02
N VAL A 224 -7.38 -9.74 -10.94
CA VAL A 224 -5.96 -9.39 -11.08
C VAL A 224 -5.11 -10.44 -11.80
N ILE A 225 -5.56 -11.70 -11.86
CA ILE A 225 -4.87 -12.77 -12.60
C ILE A 225 -5.28 -12.77 -14.08
N TYR A 226 -6.58 -12.72 -14.36
CA TYR A 226 -7.08 -12.95 -15.72
C TYR A 226 -7.14 -11.68 -16.58
N LYS A 227 -7.31 -10.50 -15.99
CA LYS A 227 -7.40 -9.24 -16.74
C LYS A 227 -6.09 -8.81 -17.43
N PRO A 228 -4.90 -8.95 -16.82
CA PRO A 228 -3.64 -8.77 -17.55
C PRO A 228 -3.52 -9.72 -18.74
N SER A 229 -4.00 -10.95 -18.59
CA SER A 229 -3.89 -12.01 -19.59
C SER A 229 -4.80 -11.78 -20.80
N THR A 230 -5.96 -11.14 -20.60
CA THR A 230 -6.94 -10.84 -21.67
C THR A 230 -6.58 -9.58 -22.44
N CYS A 231 -6.05 -8.54 -21.78
CA CYS A 231 -5.61 -7.31 -22.45
C CYS A 231 -4.47 -7.58 -23.46
N VAL A 232 -3.54 -8.47 -23.13
CA VAL A 232 -2.47 -8.90 -24.05
C VAL A 232 -3.04 -9.76 -25.20
N LEU A 233 -4.05 -10.58 -24.92
CA LEU A 233 -4.69 -11.44 -25.92
C LEU A 233 -5.49 -10.63 -26.94
N ASP A 234 -6.17 -9.57 -26.51
CA ASP A 234 -6.96 -8.71 -27.38
C ASP A 234 -6.07 -7.83 -28.26
N VAL A 235 -4.94 -7.34 -27.74
CA VAL A 235 -3.90 -6.69 -28.54
C VAL A 235 -3.27 -7.67 -29.54
N ALA A 236 -2.94 -8.89 -29.11
CA ALA A 236 -2.36 -9.91 -29.99
C ALA A 236 -3.35 -10.39 -31.05
N ARG A 237 -4.65 -10.49 -30.73
CA ARG A 237 -5.71 -10.83 -31.68
C ARG A 237 -5.87 -9.71 -32.72
N LYS A 238 -5.87 -8.44 -32.29
CA LYS A 238 -5.92 -7.29 -33.19
C LYS A 238 -4.71 -7.20 -34.13
N LEU A 239 -3.51 -7.48 -33.62
CA LEU A 239 -2.27 -7.56 -34.43
C LEU A 239 -2.21 -8.78 -35.37
N LYS A 240 -2.99 -9.83 -35.08
CA LYS A 240 -3.09 -11.03 -35.93
C LYS A 240 -4.14 -10.87 -37.03
N ASP A 241 -5.21 -10.12 -36.74
CA ASP A 241 -6.30 -9.85 -37.68
C ASP A 241 -5.99 -8.66 -38.61
N GLU A 242 -5.07 -7.76 -38.24
CA GLU A 242 -4.48 -6.80 -39.18
C GLU A 242 -3.37 -7.49 -40.01
N SER A 243 -3.59 -7.66 -41.31
CA SER A 243 -2.61 -8.23 -42.23
C SER A 243 -1.29 -7.43 -42.15
N LEU A 244 -0.22 -8.13 -41.76
CA LEU A 244 1.18 -7.67 -41.77
C LEU A 244 1.52 -6.90 -43.06
N GLY A 245 1.42 -5.59 -42.97
CA GLY A 245 1.72 -4.74 -44.11
C GLY A 245 1.15 -3.35 -43.95
N HIS A 246 1.55 -2.60 -42.93
CA HIS A 246 1.85 -1.17 -43.02
C HIS A 246 2.55 -0.74 -41.72
N LYS A 247 3.63 0.03 -41.86
CA LYS A 247 4.39 0.58 -40.74
C LYS A 247 3.56 1.67 -40.08
N ILE A 248 2.86 1.35 -38.99
CA ILE A 248 2.05 2.32 -38.25
C ILE A 248 2.99 3.24 -37.48
N ILE A 249 3.09 4.49 -37.92
CA ILE A 249 3.61 5.59 -37.10
C ILE A 249 2.44 6.00 -36.19
N ILE A 250 2.52 5.65 -34.92
CA ILE A 250 1.52 6.03 -33.91
C ILE A 250 1.70 7.53 -33.66
N ASN A 251 0.73 8.33 -34.10
CA ASN A 251 0.65 9.76 -33.81
C ASN A 251 -0.53 10.01 -32.85
N GLU A 252 -0.39 10.96 -31.92
CA GLU A 252 -1.26 11.18 -30.74
C GLU A 252 -2.76 11.48 -31.05
N ASN A 253 -3.17 11.55 -32.31
CA ASN A 253 -4.55 11.89 -32.70
C ASN A 253 -5.44 10.68 -33.03
N SER A 254 -4.95 9.43 -32.98
CA SER A 254 -5.77 8.23 -33.22
C SER A 254 -6.75 7.89 -32.08
N TYR A 255 -6.77 8.69 -31.01
CA TYR A 255 -7.59 8.44 -29.81
C TYR A 255 -9.04 8.96 -29.90
N SER A 256 -9.37 9.84 -30.86
CA SER A 256 -10.76 10.29 -31.03
C SER A 256 -11.67 9.22 -31.64
N GLU A 257 -11.11 8.22 -32.33
CA GLU A 257 -11.90 7.12 -32.93
C GLU A 257 -12.30 6.05 -31.90
N PHE A 258 -11.54 5.88 -30.81
CA PHE A 258 -11.84 4.88 -29.79
C PHE A 258 -13.05 5.23 -28.91
N SER A 259 -13.30 6.52 -28.66
CA SER A 259 -14.50 6.95 -27.91
C SER A 259 -15.79 6.91 -28.74
N ALA A 260 -15.69 6.94 -30.08
CA ALA A 260 -16.84 6.81 -30.97
C ALA A 260 -17.34 5.35 -31.05
N LEU A 261 -16.42 4.38 -31.10
CA LEU A 261 -16.73 2.95 -31.19
C LEU A 261 -17.32 2.34 -29.91
N GLU A 262 -16.98 2.88 -28.73
CA GLU A 262 -17.58 2.43 -27.46
C GLU A 262 -19.05 2.89 -27.32
N ASN A 263 -19.45 3.94 -28.05
CA ASN A 263 -20.84 4.39 -28.12
C ASN A 263 -21.65 3.63 -29.19
N GLU A 264 -21.07 3.29 -30.35
CA GLU A 264 -21.74 2.45 -31.36
C GLU A 264 -22.08 1.04 -30.83
N ASN A 265 -21.19 0.42 -30.05
CA ASN A 265 -21.48 -0.89 -29.47
C ASN A 265 -22.60 -0.86 -28.40
N LYS A 266 -22.83 0.29 -27.73
CA LYS A 266 -23.93 0.43 -26.75
C LYS A 266 -25.29 0.64 -27.42
N GLU A 267 -25.34 1.26 -28.59
CA GLU A 267 -26.60 1.39 -29.35
C GLU A 267 -27.05 0.05 -29.94
N THR A 268 -26.10 -0.81 -30.34
CA THR A 268 -26.43 -2.13 -30.89
C THR A 268 -26.96 -3.12 -29.84
N GLU A 269 -26.54 -3.01 -28.57
CA GLU A 269 -27.01 -3.87 -27.46
C GLU A 269 -28.40 -3.52 -26.92
N THR A 270 -29.02 -2.40 -27.34
CA THR A 270 -30.37 -2.01 -26.90
C THR A 270 -31.50 -2.42 -27.86
N LEU A 271 -31.17 -3.08 -28.97
CA LEU A 271 -32.12 -3.51 -30.01
C LEU A 271 -32.25 -5.04 -30.18
N LEU A 272 -31.82 -5.84 -29.19
CA LEU A 272 -32.05 -7.28 -29.11
C LEU A 272 -32.70 -7.66 -27.77
#